data_AF-A0A1J0LNY4-F1
#
_entry.id   AF-A0A1J0LNY4-F1
#
_cell.length_a   1.000
_cell.length_b   1.000
_cell.length_c   1.000
_cell.angle_alpha   90.00
_cell.angle_beta   90.00
_cell.angle_gamma   90.00
#
_symmetry.space_group_name_H-M   'P 1'
#
loop_
_entity.id
_entity.type
_entity.pdbx_description
1 polymer ?
#
loop_
_entity_poly.entity_id
_entity_poly.type
_entity_poly.pdbx_seq_one_letter_code
_entity_poly.pdbx_strand_id
1 'polypeptide(L)'
;MQNYKPLKKTRSNTQGIPNKGFIVYIVLGIIAFFIPFVHLFLSREDNKTLYDLFGFTSYYSMFFALGFPILVFIIGFFFYLLSGKIQDIYFRRFARTFGFACQLTSLFFITWALFPRIELENNDFPRYLYKVFSLIIALILSYTFYWLGKYFSNTESKLKAFLNYILFTRVKTLYRLAREDDFSKRANIVEENEKELLKTYKKVRS
;
A
#
# COMPACT_ATOMS: atom_id res chain seq x y z
N MET A 1 21.11 10.69 51.28
CA MET A 1 20.32 9.83 50.36
C MET A 1 19.34 10.71 49.61
N GLN A 2 19.61 11.02 48.33
CA GLN A 2 18.74 11.87 47.52
C GLN A 2 17.62 11.01 46.88
N ASN A 3 16.38 11.41 47.15
CA ASN A 3 15.16 10.72 46.74
C ASN A 3 14.85 11.09 45.28
N TYR A 4 15.14 10.20 44.33
CA TYR A 4 14.83 10.42 42.92
C TYR A 4 13.32 10.27 42.68
N LYS A 5 12.64 11.39 42.45
CA LYS A 5 11.25 11.38 41.95
C LYS A 5 11.25 10.98 40.46
N PRO A 6 10.44 9.99 40.04
CA PRO A 6 10.37 9.60 38.63
C PRO A 6 9.76 10.73 37.80
N LEU A 7 10.43 11.07 36.70
CA LEU A 7 9.96 12.06 35.72
C LEU A 7 8.61 11.61 35.14
N LYS A 8 7.58 12.43 35.35
CA LYS A 8 6.25 12.27 34.75
C LYS A 8 6.41 12.26 33.22
N LYS A 9 6.08 11.12 32.60
CA LYS A 9 6.11 10.91 31.16
C LYS A 9 5.03 11.79 30.50
N THR A 10 5.38 13.01 30.12
CA THR A 10 4.52 13.88 29.32
C THR A 10 4.32 13.22 27.96
N ARG A 11 3.09 12.74 27.68
CA ARG A 11 2.68 12.36 26.33
C ARG A 11 2.74 13.61 25.47
N SER A 12 3.76 13.74 24.62
CA SER A 12 3.80 14.81 23.62
C SER A 12 2.65 14.59 22.65
N ASN A 13 1.67 15.47 22.70
CA ASN A 13 0.55 15.53 21.78
C ASN A 13 1.08 16.12 20.46
N THR A 14 1.73 15.31 19.62
CA THR A 14 2.17 15.74 18.29
C THR A 14 0.96 15.75 17.36
N GLN A 15 0.19 16.84 17.43
CA GLN A 15 -0.70 17.23 16.34
C GLN A 15 0.12 17.90 15.23
N GLY A 16 -0.13 17.46 13.98
CA GLY A 16 -0.25 18.41 12.88
C GLY A 16 0.98 18.69 12.02
N ILE A 17 1.58 17.68 11.40
CA ILE A 17 2.13 17.86 10.03
C ILE A 17 1.64 16.68 9.20
N PRO A 18 0.81 16.90 8.15
CA PRO A 18 0.47 15.82 7.23
C PRO A 18 1.77 15.34 6.59
N ASN A 19 2.14 14.10 6.91
CA ASN A 19 3.30 13.43 6.36
C ASN A 19 3.31 13.61 4.84
N LYS A 20 4.39 14.07 4.21
CA LYS A 20 4.42 14.42 2.77
C LYS A 20 3.90 13.29 1.88
N GLY A 21 4.07 12.04 2.30
CA GLY A 21 3.47 10.88 1.63
C GLY A 21 1.94 10.90 1.57
N PHE A 22 1.26 11.40 2.61
CA PHE A 22 -0.20 11.55 2.62
C PHE A 22 -0.71 12.52 1.56
N ILE A 23 0.02 13.60 1.30
CA ILE A 23 -0.33 14.57 0.26
C ILE A 23 -0.21 13.91 -1.13
N VAL A 24 0.86 13.15 -1.36
CA VAL A 24 1.03 12.39 -2.62
C VAL A 24 -0.10 11.39 -2.81
N TYR A 25 -0.55 10.69 -1.76
CA TYR A 25 -1.67 9.77 -1.86
C TYR A 25 -3.01 10.46 -2.13
N ILE A 26 -3.25 11.65 -1.57
CA ILE A 26 -4.44 12.45 -1.89
C ILE A 26 -4.41 12.86 -3.36
N VAL A 27 -3.28 13.34 -3.86
CA VAL A 27 -3.12 13.73 -5.27
C VAL A 27 -3.36 12.54 -6.21
N LEU A 28 -2.79 11.37 -5.91
CA LEU A 28 -3.05 10.14 -6.67
C LEU A 28 -4.52 9.72 -6.61
N GLY A 29 -5.17 9.85 -5.44
CA GLY A 29 -6.60 9.58 -5.26
C GLY A 29 -7.50 10.54 -6.06
N ILE A 30 -7.11 11.81 -6.18
CA ILE A 30 -7.82 12.79 -7.01
C ILE A 30 -7.66 12.44 -8.49
N ILE A 31 -6.44 12.17 -8.96
CA ILE A 31 -6.19 11.76 -10.37
C ILE A 31 -7.01 10.51 -10.69
N ALA A 32 -6.96 9.51 -9.80
CA ALA A 32 -7.72 8.28 -9.88
C ALA A 32 -9.23 8.49 -9.93
N PHE A 33 -9.76 9.45 -9.17
CA PHE A 33 -11.17 9.81 -9.19
C PHE A 33 -11.61 10.33 -10.55
N PHE A 34 -10.70 10.98 -11.29
CA PHE A 34 -10.97 11.51 -12.63
C PHE A 34 -10.77 10.48 -13.76
N ILE A 35 -10.05 9.37 -13.54
CA ILE A 35 -9.84 8.31 -14.54
C ILE A 35 -11.16 7.79 -15.17
N PRO A 36 -12.22 7.47 -14.39
CA PRO A 36 -13.49 7.06 -14.93
C PRO A 36 -14.17 8.14 -15.77
N PHE A 37 -13.80 9.41 -15.63
CA PHE A 37 -14.39 10.54 -16.37
C PHE A 37 -13.55 10.96 -17.57
N VAL A 38 -12.37 10.35 -17.80
CA VAL A 38 -11.53 10.62 -18.98
C VAL A 38 -12.31 10.41 -20.28
N HIS A 39 -13.24 9.45 -20.30
CA HIS A 39 -14.12 9.18 -21.45
C HIS A 39 -15.03 10.37 -21.83
N LEU A 40 -15.31 11.31 -20.91
CA LEU A 40 -16.11 12.52 -21.20
C LEU A 40 -15.32 13.57 -22.00
N PHE A 41 -13.99 13.50 -21.97
CA PHE A 41 -13.10 14.42 -22.69
C PHE A 41 -12.63 13.85 -24.04
N LEU A 42 -12.95 12.58 -24.33
CA LEU A 42 -12.71 11.97 -25.63
C LEU A 42 -13.87 12.32 -26.57
N SER A 43 -13.57 12.99 -27.68
CA SER A 43 -14.59 13.38 -28.66
C SER A 43 -15.19 12.13 -29.32
N ARG A 44 -16.52 12.07 -29.47
CA ARG A 44 -17.24 10.96 -30.11
C ARG A 44 -16.81 10.72 -31.56
N GLU A 45 -16.14 11.68 -32.18
CA GLU A 45 -15.70 11.65 -33.58
C GLU A 45 -14.32 11.00 -33.77
N ASP A 46 -13.52 10.86 -32.72
CA ASP A 46 -12.23 10.13 -32.76
C ASP A 46 -12.39 8.60 -32.64
N ASN A 47 -13.62 8.11 -32.75
CA ASN A 47 -14.02 6.69 -32.74
C ASN A 47 -13.56 5.94 -34.01
N LYS A 48 -12.28 6.05 -34.35
CA LYS A 48 -11.65 5.04 -35.19
C LYS A 48 -11.63 3.75 -34.39
N THR A 49 -12.39 2.79 -34.88
CA THR A 49 -12.37 1.36 -34.53
C THR A 49 -10.98 0.93 -34.09
N LEU A 50 -10.77 0.83 -32.77
CA LEU A 50 -9.88 -0.20 -32.27
C LEU A 50 -10.56 -1.49 -32.65
N TYR A 51 -10.07 -2.13 -33.71
CA TYR A 51 -10.35 -3.53 -33.90
C TYR A 51 -9.81 -4.25 -32.67
N ASP A 52 -10.74 -4.62 -31.78
CA ASP A 52 -10.62 -5.78 -30.90
C ASP A 52 -9.60 -5.72 -29.75
N LEU A 53 -9.36 -4.54 -29.17
CA LEU A 53 -8.60 -4.48 -27.91
C LEU A 53 -9.48 -5.02 -26.77
N PHE A 54 -9.22 -6.25 -26.33
CA PHE A 54 -9.97 -6.95 -25.28
C PHE A 54 -11.48 -7.11 -25.56
N GLY A 55 -11.90 -7.13 -26.83
CA GLY A 55 -13.30 -7.30 -27.21
C GLY A 55 -14.19 -6.06 -27.05
N PHE A 56 -13.60 -4.86 -26.91
CA PHE A 56 -14.34 -3.60 -26.89
C PHE A 56 -14.40 -2.96 -28.29
N THR A 57 -15.60 -2.53 -28.71
CA THR A 57 -15.84 -1.87 -30.01
C THR A 57 -15.46 -0.40 -30.03
N SER A 58 -15.26 0.22 -28.86
CA SER A 58 -14.83 1.62 -28.73
C SER A 58 -14.03 1.85 -27.45
N TYR A 59 -13.12 2.82 -27.48
CA TYR A 59 -12.42 3.30 -26.28
C TYR A 59 -13.38 3.78 -25.20
N TYR A 60 -14.50 4.40 -25.60
CA TYR A 60 -15.53 4.87 -24.67
C TYR A 60 -16.11 3.72 -23.85
N SER A 61 -16.49 2.61 -24.51
CA SER A 61 -17.00 1.42 -23.82
C SER A 61 -15.97 0.78 -22.90
N MET A 62 -14.70 0.75 -23.32
CA MET A 62 -13.59 0.22 -22.50
C MET A 62 -13.37 1.07 -21.24
N PHE A 63 -13.24 2.39 -21.37
CA PHE A 63 -13.05 3.29 -20.24
C PHE A 63 -14.27 3.34 -19.31
N PHE A 64 -15.48 3.20 -19.85
CA PHE A 64 -16.68 3.07 -19.02
C PHE A 64 -16.67 1.76 -18.20
N ALA A 65 -16.34 0.64 -18.84
CA ALA A 65 -16.30 -0.68 -18.18
C ALA A 65 -15.17 -0.79 -17.16
N LEU A 66 -13.98 -0.23 -17.44
CA LEU A 66 -12.81 -0.29 -16.56
C LEU A 66 -12.74 0.85 -15.55
N GLY A 67 -13.35 2.00 -15.85
CA GLY A 67 -13.26 3.20 -15.03
C GLY A 67 -13.78 2.98 -13.62
N PHE A 68 -15.02 2.49 -13.48
CA PHE A 68 -15.60 2.24 -12.16
C PHE A 68 -14.82 1.20 -11.34
N PRO A 69 -14.43 0.03 -11.89
CA PRO A 69 -13.54 -0.89 -11.20
C PRO A 69 -12.22 -0.24 -10.75
N ILE A 70 -11.54 0.51 -11.62
CA ILE A 70 -10.30 1.21 -11.27
C ILE A 70 -10.52 2.21 -10.12
N LEU A 71 -11.63 2.94 -10.14
CA LEU A 71 -12.01 3.85 -9.05
C LEU A 71 -12.18 3.10 -7.73
N VAL A 72 -12.92 2.00 -7.74
CA VAL A 72 -13.15 1.17 -6.56
C VAL A 72 -11.83 0.58 -6.03
N PHE A 73 -10.88 0.22 -6.91
CA PHE A 73 -9.54 -0.21 -6.51
C PHE A 73 -8.85 0.85 -5.66
N ILE A 74 -8.89 2.10 -6.14
CA ILE A 74 -8.13 3.20 -5.58
C ILE A 74 -8.78 3.68 -4.28
N ILE A 75 -10.12 3.71 -4.22
CA ILE A 75 -10.87 3.91 -2.97
C ILE A 75 -10.49 2.83 -1.96
N GLY A 76 -10.46 1.56 -2.37
CA GLY A 76 -10.07 0.45 -1.51
C GLY A 76 -8.64 0.60 -0.96
N PHE A 77 -7.70 0.99 -1.81
CA PHE A 77 -6.32 1.30 -1.42
C PHE A 77 -6.24 2.47 -0.43
N PHE A 78 -7.02 3.52 -0.66
CA PHE A 78 -7.11 4.67 0.25
C PHE A 78 -7.62 4.25 1.63
N PHE A 79 -8.69 3.45 1.71
CA PHE A 79 -9.21 2.92 2.98
C PHE A 79 -8.19 2.05 3.70
N TYR A 80 -7.45 1.20 2.96
CA TYR A 80 -6.39 0.37 3.54
C TYR A 80 -5.27 1.23 4.16
N LEU A 81 -4.82 2.28 3.48
CA LEU A 81 -3.82 3.20 4.02
C LEU A 81 -4.36 4.03 5.20
N LEU A 82 -5.59 4.55 5.08
CA LEU A 82 -6.24 5.34 6.13
C LEU A 82 -6.41 4.52 7.42
N SER A 83 -6.64 3.21 7.30
CA SER A 83 -6.75 2.30 8.45
C SER A 83 -5.55 2.38 9.39
N GLY A 84 -4.33 2.63 8.88
CA GLY A 84 -3.12 2.77 9.69
C GLY A 84 -3.11 4.02 10.59
N LYS A 85 -3.94 5.02 10.28
CA LYS A 85 -4.05 6.27 11.05
C LYS A 85 -5.18 6.25 12.08
N ILE A 86 -6.08 5.28 12.01
CA ILE A 86 -7.23 5.17 12.92
C ILE A 86 -6.76 4.60 14.26
N GLN A 87 -7.00 5.33 15.35
CA GLN A 87 -6.63 4.89 16.70
C GLN A 87 -7.56 3.77 17.20
N ASP A 88 -8.85 3.87 16.90
CA ASP A 88 -9.83 2.84 17.25
C ASP A 88 -9.55 1.51 16.52
N ILE A 89 -9.53 0.41 17.27
CA ILE A 89 -9.21 -0.93 16.75
C ILE A 89 -10.33 -1.47 15.85
N TYR A 90 -11.59 -1.24 16.20
CA TYR A 90 -12.75 -1.72 15.44
C TYR A 90 -12.85 -0.99 14.11
N PHE A 91 -12.77 0.35 14.12
CA PHE A 91 -12.79 1.14 12.88
C PHE A 91 -11.58 0.86 11.99
N ARG A 92 -10.39 0.65 12.57
CA ARG A 92 -9.21 0.24 11.80
C ARG A 92 -9.38 -1.10 11.13
N ARG A 93 -9.92 -2.11 11.84
CA ARG A 93 -10.22 -3.43 11.25
C ARG A 93 -11.26 -3.29 10.16
N PHE A 94 -12.36 -2.57 10.41
CA PHE A 94 -13.40 -2.32 9.42
C PHE A 94 -12.85 -1.65 8.17
N ALA A 95 -12.14 -0.52 8.29
CA ALA A 95 -11.56 0.20 7.17
C ALA A 95 -10.57 -0.67 6.36
N ARG A 96 -9.78 -1.50 7.04
CA ARG A 96 -8.86 -2.42 6.40
C ARG A 96 -9.58 -3.52 5.63
N THR A 97 -10.59 -4.16 6.24
CA THR A 97 -11.40 -5.21 5.60
C THR A 97 -12.22 -4.66 4.45
N PHE A 98 -12.83 -3.49 4.62
CA PHE A 98 -13.58 -2.79 3.57
C PHE A 98 -12.68 -2.43 2.39
N GLY A 99 -11.51 -1.83 2.67
CA GLY A 99 -10.54 -1.49 1.63
C GLY A 99 -10.07 -2.71 0.83
N PHE A 100 -9.83 -3.84 1.54
CA PHE A 100 -9.48 -5.11 0.92
C PHE A 100 -10.61 -5.68 0.06
N ALA A 101 -11.85 -5.66 0.56
CA ALA A 101 -13.03 -6.10 -0.20
C ALA A 101 -13.21 -5.27 -1.48
N CYS A 102 -13.10 -3.94 -1.41
CA CYS A 102 -13.14 -3.08 -2.58
C CYS A 102 -12.06 -3.42 -3.63
N GLN A 103 -10.82 -3.68 -3.20
CA GLN A 103 -9.75 -4.08 -4.12
C GLN A 103 -10.05 -5.41 -4.82
N LEU A 104 -10.55 -6.40 -4.09
CA LEU A 104 -10.93 -7.69 -4.67
C LEU A 104 -12.09 -7.56 -5.66
N THR A 105 -13.13 -6.83 -5.27
CA THR A 105 -14.28 -6.55 -6.13
C THR A 105 -13.84 -5.84 -7.41
N SER A 106 -12.98 -4.83 -7.29
CA SER A 106 -12.42 -4.12 -8.43
C SER A 106 -11.65 -5.05 -9.36
N LEU A 107 -10.71 -5.83 -8.84
CA LEU A 107 -9.90 -6.72 -9.67
C LEU A 107 -10.72 -7.80 -10.34
N PHE A 108 -11.75 -8.30 -9.66
CA PHE A 108 -12.73 -9.18 -10.27
C PHE A 108 -13.38 -8.49 -11.47
N PHE A 109 -13.87 -7.26 -11.33
CA PHE A 109 -14.50 -6.55 -12.44
C PHE A 109 -13.53 -6.13 -13.55
N ILE A 110 -12.28 -5.79 -13.23
CA ILE A 110 -11.23 -5.51 -14.23
C ILE A 110 -10.94 -6.79 -15.02
N THR A 111 -10.74 -7.91 -14.32
CA THR A 111 -10.51 -9.21 -14.96
C THR A 111 -11.72 -9.59 -15.82
N TRP A 112 -12.92 -9.41 -15.30
CA TRP A 112 -14.18 -9.68 -16.00
C TRP A 112 -14.33 -8.82 -17.26
N ALA A 113 -14.01 -7.53 -17.18
CA ALA A 113 -14.09 -6.59 -18.28
C ALA A 113 -13.02 -6.86 -19.36
N LEU A 114 -11.82 -7.31 -18.97
CA LEU A 114 -10.73 -7.65 -19.88
C LEU A 114 -10.82 -9.08 -20.42
N PHE A 115 -11.65 -9.93 -19.82
CA PHE A 115 -11.89 -11.26 -20.34
C PHE A 115 -12.67 -11.09 -21.65
N PRO A 116 -12.08 -11.45 -22.80
CA PRO A 116 -12.75 -11.23 -24.07
C PRO A 116 -14.12 -11.90 -24.04
N ARG A 117 -15.10 -11.29 -24.72
CA ARG A 117 -16.40 -11.89 -25.01
C ARG A 117 -16.25 -13.14 -25.91
N ILE A 118 -15.45 -14.11 -25.49
CA ILE A 118 -15.38 -15.46 -26.07
C ILE A 118 -16.80 -16.08 -26.07
N GLU A 119 -17.68 -15.59 -25.19
CA GLU A 119 -19.04 -16.11 -25.02
C GLU A 119 -20.09 -15.66 -26.04
N LEU A 120 -19.98 -14.52 -26.72
CA LEU A 120 -21.15 -13.96 -27.43
C LEU A 120 -21.17 -14.20 -28.94
N GLU A 121 -20.02 -14.35 -29.59
CA GLU A 121 -19.98 -14.49 -31.05
C GLU A 121 -19.87 -15.96 -31.50
N ASN A 122 -19.17 -16.82 -30.75
CA ASN A 122 -18.90 -18.19 -31.18
C ASN A 122 -19.48 -19.31 -30.30
N ASN A 123 -20.13 -19.00 -29.16
CA ASN A 123 -20.72 -20.02 -28.27
C ASN A 123 -19.71 -21.09 -27.74
N ASP A 124 -18.41 -20.86 -27.95
CA ASP A 124 -17.34 -21.84 -27.67
C ASP A 124 -17.07 -22.02 -26.16
N PHE A 125 -17.58 -21.11 -25.33
CA PHE A 125 -17.40 -21.17 -23.88
C PHE A 125 -18.74 -21.28 -23.14
N PRO A 126 -19.03 -22.42 -22.51
CA PRO A 126 -20.25 -22.59 -21.73
C PRO A 126 -20.33 -21.62 -20.55
N ARG A 127 -21.49 -20.96 -20.39
CA ARG A 127 -21.75 -19.98 -19.31
C ARG A 127 -21.45 -20.46 -17.90
N TYR A 128 -21.56 -21.78 -17.64
CA TYR A 128 -21.24 -22.34 -16.33
C TYR A 128 -19.72 -22.41 -16.10
N LEU A 129 -18.92 -22.76 -17.11
CA LEU A 129 -17.47 -22.77 -17.02
C LEU A 129 -16.93 -21.36 -16.78
N TYR A 130 -17.51 -20.36 -17.43
CA TYR A 130 -17.15 -18.96 -17.22
C TYR A 130 -17.30 -18.52 -15.76
N LYS A 131 -18.43 -18.84 -15.14
CA LYS A 131 -18.68 -18.54 -13.72
C LYS A 131 -17.70 -19.26 -12.80
N VAL A 132 -17.38 -20.52 -13.11
CA VAL A 132 -16.42 -21.32 -12.34
C VAL A 132 -15.00 -20.75 -12.46
N PHE A 133 -14.54 -20.40 -13.67
CA PHE A 133 -13.22 -19.79 -13.87
C PHE A 133 -13.11 -18.43 -13.19
N SER A 134 -14.16 -17.60 -13.27
CA SER A 134 -14.21 -16.31 -12.60
C SER A 134 -14.10 -16.46 -11.07
N LEU A 135 -14.76 -17.48 -10.51
CA LEU A 135 -14.65 -17.81 -9.09
C LEU A 135 -13.23 -18.26 -8.71
N ILE A 136 -12.61 -19.12 -9.52
CA ILE A 136 -11.23 -19.60 -9.30
C ILE A 136 -10.24 -18.43 -9.33
N ILE A 137 -10.35 -17.53 -10.32
CA ILE A 137 -9.48 -16.36 -10.42
C ILE A 137 -9.67 -15.44 -9.21
N ALA A 138 -10.92 -15.21 -8.77
CA ALA A 138 -11.20 -14.42 -7.58
C ALA A 138 -10.56 -15.02 -6.32
N LEU A 139 -10.58 -16.35 -6.17
CA LEU A 139 -9.92 -17.04 -5.06
C LEU A 139 -8.40 -16.92 -5.13
N ILE A 140 -7.79 -17.11 -6.31
CA ILE A 140 -6.34 -16.96 -6.52
C ILE A 140 -5.91 -15.53 -6.19
N LEU A 141 -6.61 -14.52 -6.73
CA LEU A 141 -6.33 -13.11 -6.44
C LEU A 141 -6.47 -12.82 -4.94
N SER A 142 -7.53 -13.28 -4.30
CA SER A 142 -7.73 -13.12 -2.86
C SER A 142 -6.56 -13.69 -2.04
N TYR A 143 -6.10 -14.88 -2.41
CA TYR A 143 -4.95 -15.53 -1.78
C TYR A 143 -3.65 -14.75 -2.00
N THR A 144 -3.38 -14.29 -3.22
CA THR A 144 -2.21 -13.48 -3.54
C THR A 144 -2.22 -12.16 -2.77
N PHE A 145 -3.36 -11.50 -2.68
CA PHE A 145 -3.51 -10.25 -1.93
C PHE A 145 -3.32 -10.42 -0.42
N TYR A 146 -3.80 -11.52 0.15
CA TYR A 146 -3.52 -11.86 1.54
C TYR A 146 -2.01 -11.98 1.81
N TRP A 147 -1.28 -12.69 0.94
CA TRP A 147 0.17 -12.80 1.04
C TRP A 147 0.89 -11.46 0.84
N LEU A 148 0.44 -10.65 -0.12
CA LEU A 148 0.98 -9.33 -0.39
C LEU A 148 0.83 -8.40 0.82
N GLY A 149 -0.35 -8.41 1.46
CA GLY A 149 -0.61 -7.65 2.68
C GLY A 149 0.31 -8.04 3.84
N LYS A 150 0.56 -9.35 4.01
CA LYS A 150 1.51 -9.87 5.01
C LYS A 150 2.95 -9.44 4.69
N TYR A 151 3.34 -9.47 3.42
CA TYR A 151 4.67 -9.05 2.97
C TYR A 151 4.91 -7.56 3.25
N PHE A 152 3.99 -6.67 2.86
CA PHE A 152 4.13 -5.24 3.10
C PHE A 152 4.18 -4.88 4.59
N SER A 153 3.37 -5.53 5.43
CA SER A 153 3.40 -5.33 6.88
C SER A 153 4.76 -5.70 7.48
N ASN A 154 5.39 -6.77 7.00
CA ASN A 154 6.73 -7.17 7.44
C ASN A 154 7.78 -6.16 6.96
N THR A 155 7.74 -5.73 5.70
CA THR A 155 8.70 -4.78 5.13
C THR A 155 8.63 -3.41 5.80
N GLU A 156 7.44 -2.90 6.11
CA GLU A 156 7.27 -1.62 6.84
C GLU A 156 7.91 -1.69 8.24
N SER A 157 7.68 -2.78 8.97
CA SER A 157 8.28 -2.98 10.30
C SER A 157 9.81 -3.08 10.25
N LYS A 158 10.34 -3.75 9.23
CA LYS A 158 11.79 -3.88 8.97
C LYS A 158 12.42 -2.53 8.61
N LEU A 159 11.78 -1.77 7.72
CA LEU A 159 12.24 -0.43 7.32
C LEU A 159 12.21 0.54 8.51
N LYS A 160 11.15 0.52 9.31
CA LYS A 160 11.03 1.37 10.50
C LYS A 160 12.07 1.03 11.56
N ALA A 161 12.37 -0.26 11.75
CA ALA A 161 13.43 -0.70 12.65
C ALA A 161 14.82 -0.22 12.15
N PHE A 162 15.06 -0.30 10.84
CA PHE A 162 16.31 0.15 10.23
C PHE A 162 16.47 1.68 10.29
N LEU A 163 15.42 2.44 9.98
CA LEU A 163 15.44 3.90 10.06
C LEU A 163 15.60 4.39 11.51
N ASN A 164 14.91 3.77 12.46
CA ASN A 164 15.10 4.08 13.88
C ASN A 164 16.51 3.77 14.35
N TYR A 165 17.11 2.67 13.89
CA TYR A 165 18.50 2.37 14.16
C TYR A 165 19.42 3.45 13.59
N ILE A 166 19.33 3.78 12.29
CA ILE A 166 20.16 4.83 11.68
C ILE A 166 20.03 6.16 12.41
N LEU A 167 18.80 6.61 12.70
CA LEU A 167 18.54 7.89 13.36
C LEU A 167 19.05 7.90 14.81
N PHE A 168 18.79 6.84 15.57
CA PHE A 168 19.17 6.75 16.98
C PHE A 168 20.68 6.57 17.15
N THR A 169 21.30 5.73 16.31
CA THR A 169 22.75 5.52 16.28
C THR A 169 23.47 6.79 15.82
N ARG A 170 23.01 7.49 14.78
CA ARG A 170 23.66 8.76 14.39
C ARG A 170 23.70 9.76 15.54
N VAL A 171 22.58 9.93 16.24
CA VAL A 171 22.49 10.89 17.34
C VAL A 171 23.29 10.41 18.55
N LYS A 172 23.16 9.16 18.97
CA LYS A 172 23.83 8.67 20.18
C LYS A 172 25.34 8.49 20.00
N THR A 173 25.79 8.08 18.82
CA THR A 173 27.19 7.76 18.52
C THR A 173 27.99 9.00 18.20
N LEU A 174 27.50 9.87 17.30
CA LEU A 174 28.24 11.09 16.93
C LEU A 174 28.35 12.07 18.10
N TYR A 175 27.28 12.24 18.90
CA TYR A 175 27.36 13.12 20.08
C TYR A 175 28.26 12.56 21.19
N ARG A 176 28.34 11.23 21.39
CA ARG A 176 29.30 10.63 22.34
C ARG A 176 30.74 10.74 21.83
N LEU A 177 30.98 10.47 20.55
CA LEU A 177 32.30 10.60 19.93
C LEU A 177 32.83 12.03 19.96
N ALA A 178 31.95 13.03 19.78
CA ALA A 178 32.32 14.44 19.81
C ALA A 178 32.63 14.99 21.22
N ARG A 179 32.23 14.29 22.29
CA ARG A 179 32.48 14.71 23.69
C ARG A 179 33.62 13.94 24.37
N GLU A 180 34.05 12.83 23.82
CA GLU A 180 35.03 11.96 24.46
C GLU A 180 36.40 12.19 23.82
N ASP A 181 37.38 12.70 24.56
CA ASP A 181 38.72 13.01 24.02
C ASP A 181 39.67 11.80 24.01
N ASP A 182 39.35 10.76 24.78
CA ASP A 182 40.16 9.55 24.92
C ASP A 182 39.91 8.54 23.80
N PHE A 183 40.99 8.21 23.07
CA PHE A 183 40.97 7.33 21.91
C PHE A 183 40.50 5.90 22.24
N SER A 184 40.84 5.39 23.42
CA SER A 184 40.48 4.03 23.86
C SER A 184 38.97 3.90 24.08
N LYS A 185 38.35 4.96 24.61
CA LYS A 185 36.89 5.01 24.81
C LYS A 185 36.14 5.20 23.49
N ARG A 186 36.71 5.95 22.54
CA ARG A 186 36.16 6.05 21.18
C ARG A 186 36.10 4.69 20.49
N ALA A 187 37.16 3.88 20.59
CA ALA A 187 37.19 2.54 20.03
C ALA A 187 36.08 1.64 20.62
N ASN A 188 35.89 1.66 21.95
CA ASN A 188 34.81 0.91 22.61
C ASN A 188 33.41 1.35 22.16
N ILE A 189 33.19 2.65 21.94
CA ILE A 189 31.91 3.18 21.44
C ILE A 189 31.64 2.71 20.01
N VAL A 190 32.67 2.65 19.16
CA VAL A 190 32.54 2.14 17.78
C VAL A 190 32.20 0.64 17.80
N GLU A 191 32.90 -0.15 18.59
CA GLU A 191 32.68 -1.59 18.70
C GLU A 191 31.29 -1.93 19.29
N GLU A 192 30.82 -1.16 20.28
CA GLU A 192 29.48 -1.28 20.85
C GLU A 192 28.40 -1.05 19.78
N ASN A 193 28.57 -0.02 18.95
CA ASN A 193 27.63 0.27 17.86
C ASN A 193 27.65 -0.77 16.75
N GLU A 194 28.82 -1.31 16.41
CA GLU A 194 28.97 -2.34 15.39
C GLU A 194 28.27 -3.65 15.81
N LYS A 195 28.38 -4.04 17.10
CA LYS A 195 27.63 -5.16 17.68
C LYS A 195 26.12 -4.92 17.63
N GLU A 196 25.67 -3.70 17.93
CA GLU A 196 24.25 -3.33 17.85
C GLU A 196 23.73 -3.32 16.39
N LEU A 197 24.59 -2.96 15.42
CA LEU A 197 24.33 -3.00 13.99
C LEU A 197 24.11 -4.43 13.51
N LEU A 198 25.02 -5.33 13.88
CA LEU A 198 24.94 -6.75 13.54
C LEU A 198 23.70 -7.41 14.15
N LYS A 199 23.33 -7.03 15.38
CA LYS A 199 22.11 -7.51 16.04
C LYS A 199 20.84 -7.03 15.33
N THR A 200 20.80 -5.76 14.94
CA THR A 200 19.67 -5.17 14.21
C THR A 200 19.56 -5.76 12.80
N TYR A 201 20.69 -5.95 12.11
CA TYR A 201 20.76 -6.60 10.81
C TYR A 201 20.25 -8.04 10.86
N LYS A 202 20.67 -8.84 11.85
CA LYS A 202 20.16 -10.20 12.06
C LYS A 202 18.65 -10.21 12.29
N LYS A 203 18.12 -9.26 13.07
CA LYS A 203 16.67 -9.12 13.34
C LYS A 203 15.87 -8.68 12.12
N VAL A 204 16.46 -7.89 11.22
CA VAL A 204 15.82 -7.47 9.96
C VAL A 204 15.89 -8.59 8.91
N ARG A 205 16.93 -9.43 8.93
CA ARG A 205 17.11 -10.56 8.01
C ARG A 205 16.19 -11.74 8.30
N SER A 206 15.94 -12.07 9.58
CA SER A 206 14.95 -13.07 10.01
C SER A 206 13.52 -12.66 9.67
#